data_AF-A0A0K0CZM6-F1
#
_entry.id   AF-A0A0K0CZM6-F1
#
_cell.length_a   1.000
_cell.length_b   1.000
_cell.length_c   1.000
_cell.angle_alpha   90.00
_cell.angle_beta   90.00
_cell.angle_gamma   90.00
#
_symmetry.space_group_name_H-M   'P 1'
#
loop_
_entity.id
_entity.type
_entity.pdbx_description
1 polymer ?
#
loop_
_entity_poly.entity_id
_entity_poly.type
_entity_poly.pdbx_seq_one_letter_code
_entity_poly.pdbx_strand_id
1 'polypeptide(L)' 'LRVQIPPGIARNMARLMNICLNEDPGRRPNFDQIIPILEKMS' A
#
# COMPACT_ATOMS: atom_id res chain seq x y z
N LEU A 1 6.91 -3.38 -14.99
CA LEU A 1 7.73 -3.92 -13.88
C LEU A 1 7.06 -3.56 -12.56
N ARG A 2 6.77 -4.53 -11.68
CA ARG A 2 6.42 -4.20 -10.29
C ARG A 2 7.70 -4.00 -9.50
N VAL A 3 7.73 -2.94 -8.69
CA VAL A 3 8.87 -2.63 -7.83
C VAL A 3 8.90 -3.66 -6.70
N GLN A 4 10.07 -4.24 -6.44
CA GLN A 4 10.26 -5.12 -5.31
C GLN A 4 10.28 -4.28 -4.03
N ILE A 5 9.49 -4.65 -3.02
CA ILE A 5 9.47 -3.93 -1.75
C ILE A 5 10.81 -4.15 -1.04
N PRO A 6 11.53 -3.08 -0.65
CA PRO A 6 12.82 -3.21 0.03
C PRO A 6 12.72 -3.96 1.35
N PRO A 7 13.74 -4.75 1.74
CA PRO A 7 13.83 -5.30 3.08
C PRO A 7 13.96 -4.17 4.12
N GLY A 8 13.46 -4.40 5.34
CA GLY A 8 13.53 -3.44 6.44
C GLY A 8 12.41 -2.39 6.47
N ILE A 9 11.49 -2.39 5.50
CA ILE A 9 10.28 -1.56 5.56
C ILE A 9 9.34 -2.04 6.69
N ALA A 10 8.66 -1.08 7.34
CA ALA A 10 7.63 -1.37 8.32
C ALA A 10 6.51 -2.25 7.71
N ARG A 11 6.10 -3.30 8.43
CA ARG A 11 5.11 -4.29 7.95
C ARG A 11 3.82 -3.66 7.43
N ASN A 12 3.30 -2.63 8.10
CA ASN A 12 2.08 -1.94 7.70
C ASN A 12 2.26 -1.19 6.37
N MET A 13 3.43 -0.61 6.15
CA MET A 13 3.76 0.07 4.90
C MET A 13 3.96 -0.92 3.76
N ALA A 14 4.63 -2.05 3.99
CA ALA A 14 4.73 -3.12 3.00
C ALA A 14 3.34 -3.64 2.59
N ARG A 15 2.42 -3.80 3.55
CA ARG A 15 1.04 -4.21 3.25
C ARG A 15 0.30 -3.16 2.41
N LEU A 16 0.39 -1.88 2.76
CA LEU A 16 -0.23 -0.80 2.00
C LEU A 16 0.30 -0.75 0.57
N MET A 17 1.63 -0.83 0.39
CA MET A 17 2.26 -0.88 -0.93
C MET A 17 1.74 -2.05 -1.77
N ASN A 18 1.65 -3.25 -1.21
CA ASN A 18 1.14 -4.43 -1.92
C ASN A 18 -0.31 -4.25 -2.41
N ILE A 19 -1.16 -3.62 -1.59
CA ILE A 19 -2.56 -3.35 -1.94
C ILE A 19 -2.64 -2.29 -3.07
N CYS A 20 -1.84 -1.23 -3.00
CA CYS A 20 -1.76 -0.22 -4.06
C CYS A 20 -1.19 -0.78 -5.38
N LEU A 21 -0.32 -1.79 -5.30
CA LEU A 21 0.31 -2.44 -6.45
C LEU A 21 -0.44 -3.68 -6.95
N ASN A 22 -1.71 -3.88 -6.55
CA ASN A 22 -2.53 -5.01 -6.98
C ASN A 22 -2.57 -5.14 -8.51
N GLU A 23 -2.57 -6.37 -9.02
CA GLU A 23 -2.66 -6.62 -10.46
C GLU A 23 -3.94 -6.06 -11.07
N ASP A 24 -5.05 -6.32 -10.38
CA ASP A 24 -6.38 -5.86 -10.74
C ASP A 24 -6.53 -4.38 -10.34
N PRO A 25 -6.69 -3.46 -11.30
CA PRO A 25 -6.89 -2.04 -11.01
C PRO A 25 -8.12 -1.77 -10.12
N GLY A 26 -9.19 -2.58 -10.25
CA GLY A 26 -10.41 -2.42 -9.45
C GLY A 26 -10.24 -2.79 -7.97
N ARG A 27 -9.16 -3.50 -7.64
CA ARG A 27 -8.80 -3.84 -6.24
C ARG A 27 -7.85 -2.83 -5.60
N ARG A 28 -7.37 -1.84 -6.36
CA ARG A 28 -6.51 -0.79 -5.82
C ARG A 28 -7.41 0.23 -5.09
N PRO A 29 -7.02 0.65 -3.88
CA PRO A 29 -7.77 1.64 -3.13
C PRO A 29 -7.64 3.01 -3.79
N ASN A 30 -8.70 3.81 -3.68
CA ASN A 30 -8.64 5.23 -3.99
C ASN A 30 -8.02 6.02 -2.83
N PHE A 31 -7.85 7.34 -3.01
CA PHE A 31 -7.25 8.18 -1.98
C PHE A 31 -8.10 8.29 -0.71
N ASP A 32 -9.43 8.31 -0.82
CA ASP A 32 -10.34 8.33 0.35
C ASP A 32 -10.14 7.11 1.25
N GLN A 33 -9.74 5.98 0.66
CA GLN A 33 -9.40 4.76 1.39
C GLN A 33 -7.97 4.74 1.93
N ILE A 34 -7.00 5.37 1.25
CA ILE A 34 -5.58 5.36 1.63
C ILE A 34 -5.28 6.33 2.80
N ILE A 35 -5.83 7.55 2.74
CA ILE A 35 -5.58 8.60 3.74
C ILE A 35 -5.79 8.13 5.19
N PRO A 36 -6.95 7.55 5.57
CA PRO A 36 -7.18 7.11 6.95
C PRO A 36 -6.27 5.95 7.39
N ILE A 37 -5.71 5.17 6.44
CA ILE A 37 -4.73 4.14 6.76
C ILE A 37 -3.40 4.79 7.14
N LEU A 38 -2.97 5.81 6.38
CA LEU A 38 -1.73 6.55 6.64
C LEU A 38 -1.79 7.32 7.96
N GLU A 39 -2.93 7.95 8.28
CA GLU A 39 -3.12 8.65 9.55
C GLU A 39 -2.95 7.72 10.76
N LYS A 40 -3.44 6.48 10.68
CA LYS A 40 -3.27 5.46 11.73
C LYS A 40 -1.85 4.90 11.85
N MET A 41 -0.98 5.19 10.88
CA MET A 41 0.41 4.75 10.85
C MET A 41 1.38 5.83 11.36
N SER A 42 0.86 7.00 11.74
CA SER A 42 1.63 8.10 12.33
C SER A 42 1.94 7.87 13.80
#